data_AF-A0A511HF43-F1
#
_entry.id   AF-A0A511HF43-F1
#
_cell.length_a   1.000
_cell.length_b   1.000
_cell.length_c   1.000
_cell.angle_alpha   90.00
_cell.angle_beta   90.00
_cell.angle_gamma   90.00
#
_symmetry.space_group_name_H-M   'P 1'
#
loop_
_entity.id
_entity.type
_entity.pdbx_description
1 polymer ?
#
loop_
_entity_poly.entity_id
_entity_poly.type
_entity_poly.pdbx_seq_one_letter_code
_entity_poly.pdbx_strand_id
1 'polypeptide(L)'
;MSAHESEWTLRRLSAGELTTTEAARVQAHAASCESCAQALRGIQAAQTRLEAEGPFGRFEAGVEQALRRQQDSARPPPRRWVATTVAIAASLLVVVLVRPLLGSSAESGAIEGLNRLKGGATAELLIGGGLGPQREAIPGRPEALDLGERVTVGYTAGTHRYVAALSVDAIGEVTPLFPEAGASAPVVPGSGQHWLPGGWEFTGSGAERVIVVLSDEPLPQETLVEAARRAFAQADGDVGRMAELEVPGAQTHWVLQKP
;
A
#
# COMPACT_ATOMS: atom_id res chain seq x y z
N MET A 1 32.38 38.40 25.24
CA MET A 1 32.35 37.16 24.44
C MET A 1 30.96 36.59 24.56
N SER A 2 30.05 36.97 23.65
CA SER A 2 28.67 36.49 23.71
C SER A 2 28.68 35.03 23.28
N ALA A 3 28.30 34.12 24.19
CA ALA A 3 28.13 32.71 23.84
C ALA A 3 27.06 32.62 22.74
N HIS A 4 27.41 32.04 21.60
CA HIS A 4 26.51 31.84 20.47
C HIS A 4 25.50 30.74 20.78
N GLU A 5 24.29 30.85 20.21
CA GLU A 5 23.34 29.74 20.23
C GLU A 5 23.87 28.58 19.38
N SER A 6 23.61 27.36 19.82
CA SER A 6 23.96 26.18 19.04
C SER A 6 23.17 26.15 17.73
N GLU A 7 23.77 25.61 16.66
CA GLU A 7 23.08 25.43 15.38
C GLU A 7 21.79 24.61 15.54
N TRP A 8 21.80 23.59 16.41
CA TRP A 8 20.64 22.79 16.74
C TRP A 8 19.49 23.62 17.33
N THR A 9 19.79 24.55 18.25
CA THR A 9 18.80 25.46 18.82
C THR A 9 18.17 26.36 17.75
N LEU A 10 18.96 26.87 16.80
CA LEU A 10 18.47 27.70 15.70
C LEU A 10 17.57 26.90 14.73
N ARG A 11 17.88 25.62 14.49
CA ARG A 11 17.03 24.72 13.69
C ARG A 11 15.68 24.46 14.38
N ARG A 12 15.70 24.17 15.68
CA ARG A 12 14.47 24.00 16.49
C ARG A 12 13.62 25.28 16.53
N LEU A 13 14.27 26.45 16.57
CA LEU A 13 13.58 27.73 16.43
C LEU A 13 12.88 27.83 15.06
N SER A 14 13.59 27.54 13.97
CA SER A 14 13.04 27.60 12.61
C SER A 14 11.88 26.62 12.40
N ALA A 15 11.94 25.44 13.03
CA ALA A 15 10.91 24.42 12.96
C ALA A 15 9.71 24.67 13.90
N GLY A 16 9.74 25.71 14.75
CA GLY A 16 8.68 26.00 15.71
C GLY A 16 8.60 25.02 16.89
N GLU A 17 9.68 24.29 17.17
CA GLU A 17 9.76 23.25 18.22
C GLU A 17 10.21 23.77 19.58
N LEU A 18 10.44 25.08 19.70
CA LEU A 18 10.77 25.73 20.97
C LEU A 18 9.51 26.17 21.69
N THR A 19 9.54 26.14 23.02
CA THR A 19 8.48 26.79 23.81
C THR A 19 8.45 28.29 23.53
N THR A 20 7.32 28.95 23.76
CA THR A 20 7.15 30.38 23.45
C THR A 20 8.19 31.27 24.13
N THR A 21 8.56 30.95 25.37
CA THR A 21 9.57 31.66 26.15
C THR A 21 11.00 31.44 25.62
N GLU A 22 11.34 30.19 25.27
CA GLU A 22 12.64 29.86 24.67
C GLU A 22 12.79 30.47 23.28
N ALA A 23 11.74 30.42 22.47
CA ALA A 23 11.72 31.01 21.13
C ALA A 23 12.00 32.52 21.20
N ALA A 24 11.33 33.24 22.10
CA ALA A 24 11.55 34.67 22.29
C ALA A 24 12.99 35.00 22.70
N ARG A 25 13.60 34.20 23.60
CA ARG A 25 14.99 34.36 24.02
C ARG A 25 15.96 34.18 22.86
N VAL A 26 15.80 33.09 22.10
CA VAL A 26 16.69 32.76 20.97
C VAL A 26 16.51 33.78 19.84
N GLN A 27 15.29 34.26 19.58
CA GLN A 27 15.02 35.33 18.63
C GLN A 27 15.69 36.66 19.04
N ALA A 28 15.58 37.06 20.31
CA ALA A 28 16.24 38.25 20.82
C ALA A 28 17.78 38.16 20.72
N HIS A 29 18.34 36.97 20.95
CA HIS A 29 19.76 36.72 20.75
C HIS A 29 20.14 36.84 19.26
N ALA A 30 19.41 36.17 18.37
CA ALA A 30 19.67 36.24 16.93
C ALA A 30 19.53 37.67 16.38
N ALA A 31 18.66 38.50 16.95
CA ALA A 31 18.52 39.90 16.58
C ALA A 31 19.71 40.79 17.00
N SER A 32 20.48 40.37 18.02
CA SER A 32 21.62 41.13 18.55
C SER A 32 22.99 40.51 18.20
N CYS A 33 23.01 39.34 17.57
CA CYS A 33 24.23 38.62 17.18
C CYS A 33 24.25 38.31 15.69
N GLU A 34 25.13 38.98 14.94
CA GLU A 34 25.20 38.84 13.47
C GLU A 34 25.47 37.40 13.00
N SER A 35 26.34 36.66 13.71
CA SER A 35 26.64 35.26 13.36
C SER A 35 25.41 34.34 13.50
N CYS A 36 24.63 34.49 14.57
CA CYS A 36 23.39 33.73 14.77
C CYS A 36 22.31 34.18 13.79
N ALA A 37 22.25 35.49 13.46
CA ALA A 37 21.36 36.01 12.42
C ALA A 37 21.67 35.40 11.04
N GLN A 38 22.96 35.32 10.68
CA GLN A 38 23.41 34.73 9.43
C GLN A 38 23.10 33.23 9.36
N ALA A 39 23.35 32.48 10.43
CA ALA A 39 23.01 31.07 10.51
C ALA A 39 21.50 30.83 10.36
N LEU A 40 20.67 31.62 11.04
CA LEU A 40 19.21 31.52 10.94
C LEU A 40 18.70 31.84 9.52
N ARG A 41 19.22 32.88 8.87
CA ARG A 41 18.90 33.19 7.46
C ARG A 41 19.29 32.05 6.52
N GLY A 42 20.42 31.39 6.77
CA GLY A 42 20.86 30.23 5.99
C GLY A 42 19.90 29.04 6.11
N ILE A 43 19.41 28.75 7.32
CA ILE A 43 18.41 27.71 7.57
C ILE A 43 17.10 28.04 6.83
N GLN A 44 16.61 29.27 6.95
CA GLN A 44 15.39 29.71 6.29
C GLN A 44 15.50 29.67 4.75
N ALA A 45 16.63 30.12 4.19
CA ALA A 45 16.85 30.07 2.74
C ALA A 45 16.92 28.63 2.21
N ALA A 46 17.50 27.70 2.97
CA ALA A 46 17.50 26.29 2.62
C ALA A 46 16.09 25.69 2.62
N GLN A 47 15.27 26.05 3.61
CA GLN A 47 13.86 25.66 3.67
C GLN A 47 13.07 26.20 2.48
N THR A 48 13.18 27.51 2.17
CA THR A 48 12.50 28.11 1.02
C THR A 48 12.91 27.48 -0.31
N ARG A 49 14.19 27.11 -0.48
CA ARG A 49 14.66 26.41 -1.69
C ARG A 49 14.04 25.02 -1.80
N LEU A 50 13.99 24.25 -0.70
CA LEU A 50 13.34 22.94 -0.68
C LEU A 50 11.84 23.05 -1.00
N GLU A 51 11.17 24.05 -0.41
CA GLU A 51 9.75 24.36 -0.68
C GLU A 51 9.52 24.73 -2.14
N ALA A 52 10.47 25.45 -2.78
CA ALA A 52 10.40 25.81 -4.19
C ALA A 52 10.73 24.64 -5.15
N GLU A 53 11.52 23.65 -4.72
CA GLU A 53 11.92 22.48 -5.52
C GLU A 53 10.88 21.34 -5.48
N GLY A 54 9.95 21.35 -4.51
CA GLY A 54 8.95 20.30 -4.33
C GLY A 54 7.68 20.45 -5.18
N PRO A 55 7.07 19.34 -5.66
CA PRO A 55 5.80 19.36 -6.39
C PRO A 55 4.60 19.43 -5.42
N PHE A 56 4.55 20.46 -4.56
CA PHE A 56 3.46 20.65 -3.59
C PHE A 56 2.09 20.90 -4.26
N GLY A 57 2.06 21.32 -5.53
CA GLY A 57 0.81 21.51 -6.27
C GLY A 57 -0.06 20.24 -6.38
N ARG A 58 0.54 19.04 -6.39
CA ARG A 58 -0.23 17.77 -6.36
C ARG A 58 -0.81 17.48 -4.97
N PHE A 59 -0.09 17.87 -3.92
CA PHE A 59 -0.57 17.73 -2.54
C PHE A 59 -1.70 18.74 -2.26
N GLU A 60 -1.54 20.00 -2.66
CA GLU A 60 -2.57 21.05 -2.53
C GLU A 60 -3.86 20.68 -3.28
N ALA A 61 -3.74 20.20 -4.52
CA ALA A 61 -4.88 19.71 -5.30
C ALA A 61 -5.57 18.51 -4.62
N GLY A 62 -4.79 17.62 -3.98
CA GLY A 62 -5.31 16.49 -3.20
C GLY A 62 -6.09 16.95 -1.96
N VAL A 63 -5.59 17.94 -1.24
CA VAL A 63 -6.27 18.54 -0.07
C VAL A 63 -7.55 19.24 -0.48
N GLU A 64 -7.53 20.04 -1.56
CA GLU A 64 -8.72 20.71 -2.06
C GLU A 64 -9.80 19.70 -2.50
N GLN A 65 -9.40 18.61 -3.15
CA GLN A 65 -10.33 17.57 -3.56
C GLN A 65 -10.89 16.78 -2.37
N ALA A 66 -10.11 16.57 -1.31
CA ALA A 66 -10.59 15.94 -0.08
C ALA A 66 -11.63 16.82 0.64
N LEU A 67 -11.40 18.13 0.73
CA LEU A 67 -12.34 19.09 1.31
C LEU A 67 -13.68 19.13 0.54
N ARG A 68 -13.63 19.12 -0.80
CA ARG A 68 -14.84 19.10 -1.64
C ARG A 68 -15.68 17.83 -1.41
N ARG A 69 -15.05 16.65 -1.33
CA ARG A 69 -15.76 15.39 -1.04
C ARG A 69 -16.44 15.38 0.32
N GLN A 70 -15.82 15.98 1.34
CA GLN A 70 -16.41 16.08 2.67
C GLN A 70 -17.66 16.98 2.67
N GLN A 71 -17.61 18.09 1.94
CA GLN A 71 -18.75 19.00 1.78
C GLN A 71 -19.92 18.37 1.01
N ASP A 72 -19.62 17.61 -0.04
CA ASP A 72 -20.65 16.93 -0.84
C ASP A 72 -21.30 15.76 -0.08
N SER A 73 -20.55 15.07 0.79
CA SER A 73 -21.06 13.98 1.64
C SER A 73 -21.97 14.46 2.77
N ALA A 74 -21.94 15.74 3.11
CA ALA A 74 -22.78 16.34 4.15
C ALA A 74 -24.19 16.72 3.66
N ARG A 75 -24.48 16.58 2.36
CA ARG A 75 -25.83 16.85 1.82
C ARG A 75 -26.75 15.64 2.03
N PRO A 76 -27.92 15.80 2.68
CA PRO A 76 -28.86 14.70 2.84
C PRO A 76 -29.40 14.26 1.45
N PRO A 77 -29.56 12.95 1.22
CA PRO A 77 -30.05 12.46 -0.06
C PRO A 77 -31.50 12.91 -0.32
N PRO A 78 -31.89 13.16 -1.58
CA PRO A 78 -33.24 13.62 -1.89
C PRO A 78 -34.28 12.54 -1.56
N ARG A 79 -35.34 12.94 -0.84
CA ARG A 79 -36.43 12.12 -0.28
C ARG A 79 -37.16 11.20 -1.29
N ARG A 80 -36.94 11.38 -2.60
CA ARG A 80 -37.49 10.54 -3.68
C ARG A 80 -36.88 9.13 -3.74
N TRP A 81 -35.70 8.91 -3.15
CA TRP A 81 -35.01 7.61 -3.17
C TRP A 81 -35.47 6.64 -2.09
N VAL A 82 -36.25 7.09 -1.10
CA VAL A 82 -36.79 6.23 -0.03
C VAL A 82 -37.99 5.41 -0.51
N ALA A 83 -38.76 5.92 -1.48
CA ALA A 83 -39.93 5.20 -2.01
C ALA A 83 -39.54 4.04 -2.94
N THR A 84 -38.44 4.17 -3.68
CA THR A 84 -37.95 3.13 -4.61
C THR A 84 -37.22 2.00 -3.89
N THR A 85 -36.53 2.27 -2.77
CA THR A 85 -35.83 1.24 -1.99
C THR A 85 -36.78 0.30 -1.24
N VAL A 86 -37.93 0.78 -0.78
CA VAL A 86 -38.95 -0.06 -0.11
C VAL A 86 -39.60 -1.06 -1.09
N ALA A 87 -39.81 -0.68 -2.36
CA ALA A 87 -40.37 -1.58 -3.37
C ALA A 87 -39.41 -2.71 -3.79
N ILE A 88 -38.09 -2.43 -3.82
CA ILE A 88 -37.05 -3.42 -4.14
C ILE A 88 -36.85 -4.42 -2.99
N ALA A 89 -36.94 -3.96 -1.73
CA ALA A 89 -36.83 -4.83 -0.56
C ALA A 89 -37.96 -5.87 -0.48
N ALA A 90 -39.19 -5.50 -0.86
CA ALA A 90 -40.33 -6.41 -0.87
C ALA A 90 -40.23 -7.50 -1.95
N SER A 91 -39.60 -7.20 -3.09
CA SER A 91 -39.45 -8.14 -4.21
C SER A 91 -38.30 -9.14 -4.00
N LEU A 92 -37.23 -8.76 -3.28
CA LEU A 92 -36.13 -9.66 -2.91
C LEU A 92 -36.55 -10.72 -1.87
N LEU A 93 -37.43 -10.38 -0.93
CA LEU A 93 -37.92 -11.32 0.08
C LEU A 93 -38.68 -12.51 -0.54
N VAL A 94 -39.44 -12.26 -1.61
CA VAL A 94 -40.19 -13.30 -2.34
C VAL A 94 -39.26 -14.26 -3.09
N VAL A 95 -38.18 -13.74 -3.71
CA VAL A 95 -37.22 -14.58 -4.46
C VAL A 95 -36.41 -15.46 -3.52
N VAL A 96 -36.03 -14.97 -2.33
CA VAL A 96 -35.27 -15.75 -1.33
C VAL A 96 -36.11 -16.89 -0.74
N LEU A 97 -37.42 -16.69 -0.55
CA LEU A 97 -38.31 -17.71 0.01
C LEU A 97 -38.70 -18.84 -0.96
N VAL A 98 -38.71 -18.57 -2.28
CA VAL A 98 -39.15 -19.55 -3.30
C VAL A 98 -37.99 -20.38 -3.85
N ARG A 99 -36.74 -19.89 -3.74
CA ARG A 99 -35.56 -20.55 -4.34
C ARG A 99 -35.20 -21.96 -3.82
N PRO A 100 -35.43 -22.36 -2.56
CA PRO A 100 -35.05 -23.71 -2.10
C PRO A 100 -36.03 -24.81 -2.56
N LEU A 101 -37.14 -24.47 -3.22
CA LEU A 101 -38.13 -25.43 -3.72
C LEU A 101 -37.95 -25.80 -5.20
N LEU A 102 -37.04 -25.14 -5.92
CA LEU A 102 -36.87 -25.28 -7.37
C LEU A 102 -35.37 -25.35 -7.73
N GLY A 103 -34.82 -26.57 -7.77
CA GLY A 103 -33.66 -26.87 -8.63
C GLY A 103 -32.39 -27.35 -7.94
N SER A 104 -32.25 -28.67 -7.87
CA SER A 104 -30.96 -29.36 -7.93
C SER A 104 -30.57 -29.49 -9.41
N SER A 105 -29.43 -28.92 -9.83
CA SER A 105 -28.54 -29.42 -10.91
C SER A 105 -27.57 -28.34 -11.44
N ALA A 106 -26.29 -28.74 -11.54
CA ALA A 106 -25.27 -28.35 -12.54
C ALA A 106 -24.54 -26.98 -12.46
N GLU A 107 -23.23 -27.10 -12.20
CA GLU A 107 -22.08 -26.64 -13.01
C GLU A 107 -21.90 -25.17 -13.44
N SER A 108 -20.83 -24.58 -12.90
CA SER A 108 -19.71 -23.91 -13.57
C SER A 108 -19.94 -22.96 -14.76
N GLY A 109 -19.40 -21.74 -14.60
CA GLY A 109 -18.73 -21.04 -15.70
C GLY A 109 -19.12 -19.58 -15.89
N ALA A 110 -18.13 -18.70 -15.70
CA ALA A 110 -18.04 -17.33 -16.22
C ALA A 110 -18.91 -16.25 -15.54
N ILE A 111 -18.28 -15.48 -14.65
CA ILE A 111 -17.95 -14.04 -14.77
C ILE A 111 -17.60 -13.58 -13.34
N GLU A 112 -16.37 -13.87 -12.91
CA GLU A 112 -15.85 -13.47 -11.60
C GLU A 112 -14.78 -12.39 -11.83
N GLY A 113 -15.24 -11.17 -12.10
CA GLY A 113 -14.31 -10.09 -12.46
C GLY A 113 -14.77 -8.66 -12.18
N LEU A 114 -16.04 -8.41 -11.86
CA LEU A 114 -16.55 -7.03 -11.79
C LEU A 114 -17.43 -6.72 -10.57
N ASN A 115 -17.50 -7.60 -9.57
CA ASN A 115 -18.30 -7.34 -8.38
C ASN A 115 -17.65 -7.83 -7.08
N ARG A 116 -16.40 -7.40 -6.84
CA ARG A 116 -15.72 -7.60 -5.56
C ARG A 116 -16.28 -6.59 -4.56
N LEU A 117 -17.31 -7.01 -3.83
CA LEU A 117 -17.96 -6.24 -2.77
C LEU A 117 -16.92 -5.78 -1.74
N LYS A 118 -16.91 -4.46 -1.50
CA LYS A 118 -16.12 -3.73 -0.51
C LYS A 118 -16.16 -4.45 0.84
N GLY A 119 -15.06 -5.12 1.22
CA GLY A 119 -14.92 -5.82 2.51
C GLY A 119 -14.08 -7.10 2.51
N GLY A 120 -13.65 -7.61 1.35
CA GLY A 120 -12.80 -8.80 1.25
C GLY A 120 -11.31 -8.52 1.48
N ALA A 121 -10.56 -9.55 1.85
CA ALA A 121 -9.10 -9.49 1.91
C ALA A 121 -8.52 -9.25 0.50
N THR A 122 -7.62 -8.27 0.37
CA THR A 122 -6.99 -7.91 -0.91
C THR A 122 -5.53 -7.60 -0.72
N ALA A 123 -4.75 -7.73 -1.79
CA ALA A 123 -3.39 -7.23 -1.85
C ALA A 123 -3.20 -6.43 -3.15
N GLU A 124 -2.33 -5.42 -3.09
CA GLU A 124 -2.02 -4.48 -4.16
C GLU A 124 -0.50 -4.43 -4.34
N LEU A 125 -0.05 -4.24 -5.58
CA LEU A 125 1.36 -4.12 -5.91
C LEU A 125 1.56 -2.83 -6.69
N LEU A 126 2.36 -1.93 -6.15
CA LEU A 126 2.72 -0.67 -6.78
C LEU A 126 4.15 -0.74 -7.32
N ILE A 127 4.35 -0.25 -8.53
CA ILE A 127 5.65 -0.12 -9.19
C ILE A 127 5.96 1.37 -9.29
N GLY A 128 7.14 1.79 -8.84
CA GLY A 128 7.59 3.19 -8.91
C GLY A 128 9.09 3.34 -8.70
N GLY A 129 9.58 4.57 -8.49
CA GLY A 129 11.00 4.83 -8.21
C GLY A 129 11.90 4.97 -9.45
N GLY A 130 11.45 4.54 -10.63
CA GLY A 130 12.11 4.82 -11.91
C GLY A 130 11.81 6.22 -12.46
N LEU A 131 12.14 6.45 -13.75
CA LEU A 131 11.87 7.72 -14.44
C LEU A 131 10.37 7.93 -14.76
N GLY A 132 9.58 6.84 -14.74
CA GLY A 132 8.16 6.84 -15.05
C GLY A 132 7.24 7.17 -13.86
N PRO A 133 5.93 7.38 -14.11
CA PRO A 133 4.95 7.53 -13.04
C PRO A 133 4.76 6.21 -12.28
N GLN A 134 4.41 6.31 -11.00
CA GLN A 134 3.99 5.14 -10.23
C GLN A 134 2.72 4.52 -10.84
N ARG A 135 2.67 3.20 -10.90
CA ARG A 135 1.52 2.43 -11.42
C ARG A 135 1.22 1.22 -10.55
N GLU A 136 0.00 0.72 -10.64
CA GLU A 136 -0.41 -0.53 -9.99
C GLU A 136 -0.27 -1.69 -10.96
N ALA A 137 0.26 -2.82 -10.49
CA ALA A 137 0.30 -4.06 -11.26
C ALA A 137 -1.01 -4.83 -11.11
N ILE A 138 -1.54 -5.31 -12.23
CA ILE A 138 -2.81 -6.03 -12.27
C ILE A 138 -2.55 -7.54 -12.13
N PRO A 139 -3.13 -8.24 -11.13
CA PRO A 139 -3.00 -9.69 -11.01
C PRO A 139 -3.39 -10.42 -12.30
N GLY A 140 -2.61 -11.44 -12.67
CA GLY A 140 -2.83 -12.24 -13.90
C GLY A 140 -2.38 -11.56 -15.21
N ARG A 141 -1.89 -10.31 -15.16
CA ARG A 141 -1.28 -9.64 -16.29
C ARG A 141 0.22 -9.43 -16.02
N PRO A 142 1.12 -9.95 -16.86
CA PRO A 142 2.55 -9.66 -16.75
C PRO A 142 2.81 -8.16 -16.90
N GLU A 143 3.56 -7.58 -15.96
CA GLU A 143 3.95 -6.16 -15.96
C GLU A 143 5.47 -6.04 -16.11
N ALA A 144 5.93 -5.24 -17.07
CA ALA A 144 7.37 -4.99 -17.24
C ALA A 144 7.90 -4.07 -16.14
N LEU A 145 9.11 -4.31 -15.67
CA LEU A 145 9.87 -3.41 -14.80
C LEU A 145 10.98 -2.73 -15.61
N ASP A 146 11.13 -1.43 -15.41
CA ASP A 146 12.28 -0.67 -15.90
C ASP A 146 13.43 -0.69 -14.87
N LEU A 147 14.64 -0.39 -15.33
CA LEU A 147 15.81 -0.27 -14.46
C LEU A 147 15.59 0.77 -13.36
N GLY A 148 15.87 0.38 -12.11
CA GLY A 148 15.71 1.23 -10.93
C GLY A 148 14.27 1.30 -10.40
N GLU A 149 13.31 0.63 -11.04
CA GLU A 149 11.97 0.51 -10.47
C GLU A 149 11.95 -0.42 -9.25
N ARG A 150 11.12 -0.03 -8.28
CA ARG A 150 10.89 -0.72 -7.03
C ARG A 150 9.43 -1.09 -6.91
N VAL A 151 9.21 -2.22 -6.28
CA VAL A 151 7.91 -2.77 -5.99
C VAL A 151 7.57 -2.57 -4.52
N THR A 152 6.39 -2.03 -4.26
CA THR A 152 5.83 -1.88 -2.92
C THR A 152 4.53 -2.66 -2.84
N VAL A 153 4.40 -3.49 -1.81
CA VAL A 153 3.23 -4.35 -1.61
C VAL A 153 2.36 -3.78 -0.50
N GLY A 154 1.05 -3.72 -0.77
CA GLY A 154 0.04 -3.36 0.20
C GLY A 154 -0.98 -4.47 0.36
N TYR A 155 -1.65 -4.51 1.52
CA TYR A 155 -2.73 -5.45 1.78
C TYR A 155 -3.84 -4.84 2.63
N THR A 156 -5.06 -5.34 2.45
CA THR A 156 -6.18 -5.22 3.37
C THR A 156 -6.48 -6.62 3.89
N ALA A 157 -6.33 -6.82 5.21
CA ALA A 157 -6.36 -8.17 5.80
C ALA A 157 -7.74 -8.84 5.76
N GLY A 158 -8.84 -8.07 5.73
CA GLY A 158 -10.18 -8.62 5.90
C GLY A 158 -10.31 -9.32 7.26
N THR A 159 -10.57 -10.62 7.24
CA THR A 159 -10.67 -11.46 8.45
C THR A 159 -9.37 -12.20 8.81
N HIS A 160 -8.34 -12.13 7.96
CA HIS A 160 -7.08 -12.84 8.18
C HIS A 160 -6.24 -12.18 9.26
N ARG A 161 -5.41 -13.01 9.92
CA ARG A 161 -4.62 -12.60 11.10
C ARG A 161 -3.13 -12.45 10.81
N TYR A 162 -2.65 -13.04 9.72
CA TYR A 162 -1.24 -13.04 9.36
C TYR A 162 -1.03 -12.71 7.88
N VAL A 163 0.13 -12.15 7.57
CA VAL A 163 0.57 -11.80 6.22
C VAL A 163 1.99 -12.30 5.98
N ALA A 164 2.23 -12.86 4.80
CA ALA A 164 3.55 -13.10 4.25
C ALA A 164 3.62 -12.68 2.79
N ALA A 165 4.80 -12.28 2.35
CA ALA A 165 5.12 -12.01 0.96
C ALA A 165 6.43 -12.71 0.58
N LEU A 166 6.47 -13.28 -0.61
CA LEU A 166 7.64 -13.94 -1.18
C LEU A 166 7.67 -13.71 -2.69
N SER A 167 8.84 -13.87 -3.30
CA SER A 167 8.99 -13.88 -4.73
C SER A 167 9.65 -15.18 -5.22
N VAL A 168 9.38 -15.51 -6.49
CA VAL A 168 10.00 -16.63 -7.20
C VAL A 168 10.50 -16.12 -8.55
N ASP A 169 11.79 -16.30 -8.82
CA ASP A 169 12.39 -15.83 -10.05
C ASP A 169 12.39 -16.88 -11.16
N ALA A 170 12.86 -16.49 -12.35
CA ALA A 170 12.91 -17.32 -13.54
C ALA A 170 13.81 -18.58 -13.42
N ILE A 171 14.71 -18.64 -12.44
CA ILE A 171 15.54 -19.83 -12.17
C ILE A 171 14.99 -20.67 -11.01
N GLY A 172 13.87 -20.24 -10.42
CA GLY A 172 13.22 -20.92 -9.29
C GLY A 172 13.82 -20.57 -7.93
N GLU A 173 14.62 -19.51 -7.84
CA GLU A 173 15.06 -18.96 -6.57
C GLU A 173 13.85 -18.33 -5.85
N VAL A 174 13.63 -18.73 -4.60
CA VAL A 174 12.52 -18.23 -3.79
C VAL A 174 13.08 -17.30 -2.72
N THR A 175 12.61 -16.06 -2.72
CA THR A 175 13.04 -15.02 -1.79
C THR A 175 11.89 -14.61 -0.87
N PRO A 176 11.98 -14.85 0.46
CA PRO A 176 11.04 -14.26 1.40
C PRO A 176 11.19 -12.73 1.40
N LEU A 177 10.11 -12.02 1.04
CA LEU A 177 10.08 -10.56 1.02
C LEU A 177 9.65 -10.01 2.38
N PHE A 178 8.65 -10.65 3.02
CA PHE A 178 8.15 -10.24 4.32
C PHE A 178 7.42 -11.38 5.06
N PRO A 179 7.66 -11.55 6.37
CA PRO A 179 8.93 -11.23 7.03
C PRO A 179 10.07 -12.04 6.41
N GLU A 180 11.31 -11.55 6.45
CA GLU A 180 12.46 -12.23 5.81
C GLU A 180 12.80 -13.59 6.47
N ALA A 181 12.40 -13.80 7.72
CA ALA A 181 12.66 -15.04 8.46
C ALA A 181 11.54 -15.34 9.47
N GLY A 182 11.49 -16.58 9.96
CA GLY A 182 10.54 -17.04 10.97
C GLY A 182 9.21 -17.49 10.36
N ALA A 183 8.10 -16.92 10.82
CA ALA A 183 6.76 -17.23 10.32
C ALA A 183 6.04 -15.96 9.86
N SER A 184 4.95 -16.11 9.10
CA SER A 184 4.11 -14.99 8.66
C SER A 184 3.78 -14.04 9.81
N ALA A 185 3.87 -12.74 9.53
CA ALA A 185 3.75 -11.71 10.56
C ALA A 185 2.28 -11.42 10.87
N PRO A 186 1.92 -11.09 12.12
CA PRO A 186 0.58 -10.60 12.44
C PRO A 186 0.23 -9.37 11.58
N VAL A 187 -1.01 -9.31 11.09
CA VAL A 187 -1.49 -8.14 10.34
C VAL A 187 -1.59 -6.92 11.26
N VAL A 188 -1.41 -5.74 10.67
CA VAL A 188 -1.63 -4.48 11.39
C VAL A 188 -3.12 -4.36 11.73
N PRO A 189 -3.50 -4.03 12.98
CA PRO A 189 -4.90 -3.84 13.34
C PRO A 189 -5.54 -2.70 12.55
N GLY A 190 -6.69 -2.95 11.95
CA GLY A 190 -7.46 -1.96 11.20
C GLY A 190 -8.18 -2.57 10.01
N SER A 191 -9.14 -1.83 9.45
CA SER A 191 -9.85 -2.22 8.22
C SER A 191 -9.29 -1.54 6.96
N GLY A 192 -8.18 -0.81 7.10
CA GLY A 192 -7.57 -0.05 6.02
C GLY A 192 -6.52 -0.85 5.25
N GLN A 193 -6.05 -0.25 4.15
CA GLN A 193 -4.90 -0.73 3.41
C GLN A 193 -3.62 -0.46 4.23
N HIS A 194 -2.76 -1.47 4.32
CA HIS A 194 -1.47 -1.41 5.00
C HIS A 194 -0.36 -1.73 4.02
N TRP A 195 0.65 -0.86 3.93
CA TRP A 195 1.84 -1.08 3.11
C TRP A 195 2.87 -1.86 3.91
N LEU A 196 3.43 -2.90 3.29
CA LEU A 196 4.59 -3.59 3.82
C LEU A 196 5.79 -2.64 3.87
N PRO A 197 6.69 -2.82 4.85
CA PRO A 197 7.86 -1.95 4.97
C PRO A 197 8.81 -2.17 3.79
N GLY A 198 9.24 -1.07 3.17
CA GLY A 198 10.24 -1.07 2.11
C GLY A 198 9.67 -1.20 0.69
N GLY A 199 10.58 -1.05 -0.27
CA GLY A 199 10.32 -1.30 -1.69
C GLY A 199 11.45 -2.14 -2.27
N TRP A 200 11.09 -3.24 -2.92
CA TRP A 200 12.03 -4.23 -3.44
C TRP A 200 12.42 -3.89 -4.87
N GLU A 201 13.72 -3.85 -5.13
CA GLU A 201 14.26 -3.78 -6.48
C GLU A 201 14.64 -5.19 -6.91
N PHE A 202 13.95 -5.72 -7.92
CA PHE A 202 14.25 -7.04 -8.45
C PHE A 202 15.35 -6.91 -9.50
N THR A 203 16.44 -7.64 -9.30
CA THR A 203 17.61 -7.61 -10.18
C THR A 203 17.73 -8.89 -11.00
N GLY A 204 18.63 -8.87 -11.99
CA GLY A 204 18.73 -9.93 -12.99
C GLY A 204 17.69 -9.76 -14.10
N SER A 205 17.42 -10.84 -14.84
CA SER A 205 16.55 -10.85 -16.02
C SER A 205 15.49 -11.95 -15.94
N GLY A 206 14.42 -11.82 -16.72
CA GLY A 206 13.36 -12.84 -16.81
C GLY A 206 12.16 -12.55 -15.93
N ALA A 207 11.23 -13.50 -15.89
CA ALA A 207 10.01 -13.37 -15.09
C ALA A 207 10.30 -13.48 -13.59
N GLU A 208 9.54 -12.75 -12.79
CA GLU A 208 9.54 -12.77 -11.33
C GLU A 208 8.07 -12.83 -10.88
N ARG A 209 7.70 -13.82 -10.06
CA ARG A 209 6.37 -13.88 -9.48
C ARG A 209 6.41 -13.40 -8.05
N VAL A 210 5.61 -12.39 -7.74
CA VAL A 210 5.40 -11.91 -6.37
C VAL A 210 4.11 -12.51 -5.84
N ILE A 211 4.15 -13.07 -4.63
CA ILE A 211 3.04 -13.76 -3.98
C ILE A 211 2.82 -13.15 -2.61
N VAL A 212 1.59 -12.77 -2.31
CA VAL A 212 1.14 -12.39 -0.97
C VAL A 212 0.17 -13.45 -0.46
N VAL A 213 0.38 -13.90 0.77
CA VAL A 213 -0.46 -14.87 1.47
C VAL A 213 -1.04 -14.21 2.72
N LEU A 214 -2.36 -14.19 2.84
CA LEU A 214 -3.10 -13.77 4.02
C LEU A 214 -3.72 -15.00 4.68
N SER A 215 -3.33 -15.32 5.91
CA SER A 215 -3.70 -16.55 6.59
C SER A 215 -4.31 -16.31 7.97
N ASP A 216 -5.07 -17.30 8.45
CA ASP A 216 -5.65 -17.26 9.80
C ASP A 216 -4.68 -17.79 10.86
N GLU A 217 -3.67 -18.56 10.46
CA GLU A 217 -2.64 -19.15 11.32
C GLU A 217 -1.24 -18.71 10.87
N PRO A 218 -0.25 -18.65 11.77
CA PRO A 218 1.12 -18.32 11.40
C PRO A 218 1.71 -19.46 10.55
N LEU A 219 2.23 -19.10 9.38
CA LEU A 219 2.85 -20.02 8.44
C LEU A 219 4.37 -19.88 8.50
N PRO A 220 5.14 -20.95 8.81
CA PRO A 220 6.60 -20.91 8.74
C PRO A 220 7.09 -20.53 7.34
N GLN A 221 8.16 -19.73 7.26
CA GLN A 221 8.74 -19.34 5.98
C GLN A 221 9.26 -20.55 5.20
N GLU A 222 9.78 -21.56 5.89
CA GLU A 222 10.22 -22.81 5.27
C GLU A 222 9.06 -23.49 4.54
N THR A 223 7.87 -23.53 5.14
CA THR A 223 6.66 -24.09 4.51
C THR A 223 6.24 -23.31 3.26
N LEU A 224 6.30 -21.98 3.31
CA LEU A 224 5.98 -21.11 2.17
C LEU A 224 6.99 -21.28 1.03
N VAL A 225 8.27 -21.33 1.36
CA VAL A 225 9.37 -21.53 0.41
C VAL A 225 9.27 -22.90 -0.26
N GLU A 226 9.03 -23.96 0.52
CA GLU A 226 8.83 -25.30 -0.04
C GLU A 226 7.59 -25.39 -0.93
N ALA A 227 6.48 -24.74 -0.54
CA ALA A 227 5.27 -24.69 -1.36
C ALA A 227 5.52 -23.96 -2.68
N ALA A 228 6.26 -22.84 -2.66
CA ALA A 228 6.66 -22.11 -3.85
C ALA A 228 7.56 -22.93 -4.77
N ARG A 229 8.55 -23.65 -4.22
CA ARG A 229 9.40 -24.56 -5.00
C ARG A 229 8.61 -25.70 -5.64
N ARG A 230 7.66 -26.29 -4.92
CA ARG A 230 6.75 -27.31 -5.48
C ARG A 230 5.90 -26.74 -6.60
N ALA A 231 5.30 -25.56 -6.42
CA ALA A 231 4.49 -24.90 -7.44
C ALA A 231 5.31 -24.57 -8.70
N PHE A 232 6.57 -24.14 -8.54
CA PHE A 232 7.49 -23.89 -9.66
C PHE A 232 7.84 -25.19 -10.41
N ALA A 233 8.14 -26.26 -9.68
CA ALA A 233 8.42 -27.57 -10.28
C ALA A 233 7.21 -28.16 -11.01
N GLN A 234 6.00 -28.03 -10.46
CA GLN A 234 4.75 -28.44 -11.10
C GLN A 234 4.42 -27.62 -12.35
N ALA A 235 4.98 -26.41 -12.47
CA ALA A 235 4.86 -25.55 -13.63
C ALA A 235 5.97 -25.77 -14.67
N ASP A 236 6.74 -26.86 -14.57
CA ASP A 236 7.87 -27.19 -15.45
C ASP A 236 8.94 -26.06 -15.51
N GLY A 237 9.10 -25.31 -14.42
CA GLY A 237 10.03 -24.19 -14.33
C GLY A 237 9.53 -22.88 -14.95
N ASP A 238 8.25 -22.79 -15.31
CA ASP A 238 7.63 -21.57 -15.83
C ASP A 238 6.90 -20.79 -14.72
N VAL A 239 7.50 -19.67 -14.30
CA VAL A 239 6.96 -18.73 -13.30
C VAL A 239 5.57 -18.20 -13.67
N GLY A 240 5.31 -17.99 -14.97
CA GLY A 240 4.04 -17.51 -15.47
C GLY A 240 2.91 -18.53 -15.28
N ARG A 241 3.24 -19.82 -15.25
CA ARG A 241 2.28 -20.94 -15.17
C ARG A 241 2.12 -21.54 -13.77
N MET A 242 2.85 -21.05 -12.77
CA MET A 242 2.69 -21.51 -11.39
C MET A 242 1.23 -21.41 -10.93
N ALA A 243 0.76 -22.45 -10.25
CA ALA A 243 -0.53 -22.43 -9.55
C ALA A 243 -0.44 -21.62 -8.25
N GLU A 244 -1.56 -21.48 -7.55
CA GLU A 244 -1.53 -21.01 -6.15
C GLU A 244 -0.72 -21.97 -5.29
N LEU A 245 -0.10 -21.44 -4.23
CA LEU A 245 0.69 -22.24 -3.31
C LEU A 245 -0.22 -23.18 -2.51
N GLU A 246 0.19 -24.42 -2.28
CA GLU A 246 -0.56 -25.39 -1.48
C GLU A 246 -0.43 -25.08 0.03
N VAL A 247 -0.94 -23.92 0.45
CA VAL A 247 -0.96 -23.42 1.84
C VAL A 247 -2.31 -22.76 2.15
N PRO A 248 -2.78 -22.78 3.41
CA PRO A 248 -4.06 -22.17 3.77
C PRO A 248 -3.97 -20.64 3.74
N GLY A 249 -5.02 -20.00 3.22
CA GLY A 249 -5.14 -18.55 3.20
C GLY A 249 -5.51 -18.02 1.82
N ALA A 250 -5.91 -16.75 1.78
CA ALA A 250 -6.12 -16.03 0.52
C ALA A 250 -4.76 -15.65 -0.09
N GLN A 251 -4.64 -15.81 -1.40
CA GLN A 251 -3.40 -15.51 -2.11
C GLN A 251 -3.63 -14.47 -3.21
N THR A 252 -2.64 -13.63 -3.45
CA THR A 252 -2.60 -12.74 -4.62
C THR A 252 -1.25 -12.87 -5.29
N HIS A 253 -1.26 -13.04 -6.61
CA HIS A 253 -0.08 -13.33 -7.41
C HIS A 253 0.06 -12.29 -8.52
N TRP A 254 1.27 -11.80 -8.73
CA TRP A 254 1.65 -10.95 -9.85
C TRP A 254 2.83 -11.55 -10.57
N VAL A 255 2.88 -11.39 -11.89
CA VAL A 255 4.06 -11.71 -12.69
C VAL A 255 4.66 -10.41 -13.18
N LEU A 256 5.93 -10.22 -12.90
CA LEU A 256 6.74 -9.08 -13.29
C LEU A 256 7.78 -9.55 -14.30
N GLN A 257 8.07 -8.74 -15.30
CA GLN A 257 9.12 -9.01 -16.27
C GLN A 257 10.31 -8.09 -15.98
N LYS A 258 11.39 -8.66 -15.45
CA LYS A 258 12.63 -7.93 -15.19
C LYS A 258 13.29 -7.49 -16.51
N PRO A 259 13.98 -6.33 -16.52
CA PRO A 259 14.61 -5.76 -17.71
C PRO A 259 15.73 -6.64 -18.29
#